data_AF-A0A537Z3R8-F1
#
_entry.id   AF-A0A537Z3R8-F1
#
_cell.length_a   1.000
_cell.length_b   1.000
_cell.length_c   1.000
_cell.angle_alpha   90.00
_cell.angle_beta   90.00
_cell.angle_gamma   90.00
#
_symmetry.space_group_name_H-M   'P 1'
#
loop_
_entity.id
_entity.type
_entity.pdbx_description
1 polymer ?
#
loop_
_entity_poly.entity_id
_entity_poly.type
_entity_poly.pdbx_seq_one_letter_code
_entity_poly.pdbx_strand_id
1 'polypeptide(L)'
;MASLIGQTVGVVLAALLLMALLRRLGLALGFGRAAAVAGLVLLGALGAGAFRESWHALDVQRRTFSHVSSEGGRSRCMVTTGIDVHAIELVGREVPSRERYYFQPGYPLGHQGLCIRFLLLPRLQVATPEQTHYLVFWGAPPRAQLDQLRRRGAVISRFGFDYAVARVP
;
A
#
# COMPACT_ATOMS: atom_id res chain seq x y z
N MET A 1 22.12 12.32 -1.61
CA MET A 1 23.47 11.72 -1.44
C MET A 1 23.67 11.04 -0.09
N ALA A 2 23.23 11.62 1.04
CA ALA A 2 23.35 11.00 2.38
C ALA A 2 22.69 9.60 2.51
N SER A 3 21.57 9.35 1.82
CA SER A 3 20.87 8.05 1.86
C SER A 3 21.65 6.90 1.22
N LEU A 4 22.45 7.16 0.18
CA LEU A 4 23.26 6.14 -0.50
C LEU A 4 24.46 5.71 0.38
N ILE A 5 25.08 6.67 1.08
CA ILE A 5 26.21 6.43 1.98
C ILE A 5 25.74 5.63 3.22
N GLY A 6 24.57 5.95 3.77
CA GLY A 6 24.00 5.19 4.89
C GLY A 6 23.69 3.73 4.52
N GLN A 7 23.18 3.48 3.31
CA GLN A 7 22.87 2.13 2.84
C GLN A 7 24.14 1.33 2.53
N THR A 8 25.18 1.93 1.94
CA THR A 8 26.45 1.25 1.68
C THR A 8 27.18 0.90 2.97
N VAL A 9 27.20 1.79 3.96
CA VAL A 9 27.79 1.52 5.28
C VAL A 9 27.04 0.39 6.00
N GLY A 10 25.70 0.39 5.94
CA GLY A 10 24.87 -0.68 6.53
C GLY A 10 25.12 -2.06 5.92
N VAL A 11 25.27 -2.14 4.59
CA VAL A 11 25.56 -3.41 3.89
C VAL A 11 26.97 -3.92 4.23
N VAL A 12 27.97 -3.03 4.30
CA VAL A 12 29.35 -3.40 4.66
C VAL A 12 29.41 -3.92 6.11
N LEU A 13 28.76 -3.26 7.06
CA LEU A 13 28.70 -3.71 8.46
C LEU A 13 27.97 -5.05 8.60
N ALA A 14 26.85 -5.24 7.89
CA ALA A 14 26.12 -6.49 7.91
C ALA A 14 26.93 -7.66 7.31
N ALA A 15 27.69 -7.41 6.23
CA ALA A 15 28.57 -8.41 5.64
C ALA A 15 29.73 -8.80 6.58
N LEU A 16 30.32 -7.81 7.29
CA LEU A 16 31.36 -8.06 8.28
C LEU A 16 30.85 -8.87 9.49
N LEU A 17 29.65 -8.54 9.98
CA LEU A 17 29.00 -9.30 11.06
C LEU A 17 28.67 -10.73 10.64
N LEU A 18 28.16 -10.92 9.43
CA LEU A 18 27.86 -12.25 8.89
C LEU A 18 29.14 -13.09 8.76
N MET A 19 30.22 -12.49 8.25
CA MET A 19 31.54 -13.14 8.16
C MET A 19 32.11 -13.52 9.52
N ALA A 20 31.97 -12.65 10.53
CA ALA A 20 32.40 -12.94 11.90
C ALA A 20 31.60 -14.10 12.53
N LEU A 21 30.29 -14.14 12.28
CA LEU A 21 29.41 -15.21 12.75
C LEU A 21 29.71 -16.55 12.06
N LEU A 22 29.92 -16.54 10.74
CA LEU A 22 30.26 -17.73 9.96
C LEU A 22 31.63 -18.30 10.32
N ARG A 23 32.62 -17.43 10.60
CA ARG A 23 33.92 -17.83 11.15
C ARG A 23 33.80 -18.56 12.49
N ARG A 24 32.91 -18.10 13.38
CA ARG A 24 32.61 -18.81 14.65
C ARG A 24 31.96 -20.17 14.45
N LEU A 25 31.23 -20.35 13.35
CA LEU A 25 30.55 -21.61 12.99
C LEU A 25 31.43 -22.55 12.11
N GLY A 26 32.69 -22.20 11.86
CA GLY A 26 33.62 -23.01 11.06
C GLY A 26 33.31 -23.03 9.56
N LEU A 27 32.46 -22.12 9.07
CA LEU A 27 32.04 -22.06 7.68
C LEU A 27 32.83 -20.98 6.93
N ALA A 28 33.55 -21.39 5.88
CA ALA A 28 34.29 -20.49 5.02
C ALA A 28 33.45 -20.12 3.78
N LEU A 29 32.78 -18.97 3.82
CA LEU A 29 32.17 -18.36 2.64
C LEU A 29 33.13 -17.30 2.06
N GLY A 30 33.35 -17.33 0.75
CA GLY A 30 34.07 -16.24 0.08
C GLY A 30 33.32 -14.92 0.22
N PHE A 31 34.05 -13.80 0.36
CA PHE A 31 33.51 -12.45 0.61
C PHE A 31 32.33 -12.07 -0.29
N GLY A 32 32.38 -12.43 -1.57
CA GLY A 32 31.30 -12.14 -2.53
C GLY A 32 29.97 -12.84 -2.20
N ARG A 33 30.00 -14.08 -1.70
CA ARG A 33 28.79 -14.81 -1.28
C ARG A 33 28.25 -14.27 0.04
N ALA A 34 29.12 -13.90 0.97
CA ALA A 34 28.71 -13.32 2.25
C ALA A 34 28.03 -11.94 2.07
N ALA A 35 28.55 -11.09 1.19
CA ALA A 35 27.93 -9.80 0.87
C ALA A 35 26.55 -9.96 0.22
N ALA A 36 26.39 -10.91 -0.71
CA ALA A 36 25.11 -11.20 -1.35
C ALA A 36 24.05 -11.71 -0.35
N VAL A 37 24.43 -12.61 0.56
CA VAL A 37 23.54 -13.11 1.62
C VAL A 37 23.16 -12.00 2.60
N ALA A 38 24.12 -11.18 3.04
CA ALA A 38 23.83 -10.04 3.92
C ALA A 38 22.88 -9.03 3.26
N GLY A 39 23.06 -8.74 1.97
CA GLY A 39 22.15 -7.91 1.18
C GLY A 39 20.73 -8.48 1.09
N LEU A 40 20.60 -9.78 0.80
CA LEU A 40 19.31 -10.48 0.75
C LEU A 40 18.63 -10.51 2.12
N VAL A 41 19.37 -10.72 3.20
CA VAL A 41 18.84 -10.72 4.58
C VAL A 41 18.40 -9.30 4.98
N LEU A 42 19.16 -8.26 4.64
CA LEU A 42 18.76 -6.87 4.88
C LEU A 42 17.51 -6.50 4.09
N LEU A 43 17.45 -6.86 2.80
CA LEU A 43 16.28 -6.63 1.95
C LEU A 43 15.06 -7.43 2.47
N GLY A 44 15.26 -8.67 2.89
CA GLY A 44 14.23 -9.51 3.49
C GLY A 44 13.73 -8.98 4.83
N ALA A 45 14.62 -8.48 5.69
CA ALA A 45 14.28 -7.88 6.98
C ALA A 45 13.55 -6.54 6.82
N LEU A 46 13.99 -5.69 5.89
CA LEU A 46 13.30 -4.44 5.56
C LEU A 46 11.92 -4.71 4.94
N GLY A 47 11.82 -5.71 4.07
CA GLY A 47 10.54 -6.17 3.52
C GLY A 47 9.61 -6.71 4.60
N ALA A 48 10.07 -7.65 5.42
CA ALA A 48 9.27 -8.26 6.48
C ALA A 48 8.87 -7.26 7.58
N GLY A 49 9.75 -6.31 7.92
CA GLY A 49 9.46 -5.22 8.86
C GLY A 49 8.34 -4.32 8.36
N ALA A 50 8.40 -3.90 7.08
CA ALA A 50 7.35 -3.08 6.47
C ALA A 50 5.99 -3.81 6.41
N PHE A 51 5.98 -5.12 6.16
CA PHE A 51 4.75 -5.91 6.21
C PHE A 51 4.18 -6.03 7.62
N ARG A 52 5.02 -6.30 8.63
CA ARG A 52 4.58 -6.44 10.02
C ARG A 52 4.04 -5.13 10.58
N GLU A 53 4.71 -4.00 10.30
CA GLU A 53 4.23 -2.68 10.71
C GLU A 53 2.93 -2.29 10.01
N SER A 54 2.77 -2.62 8.72
CA SER A 54 1.53 -2.36 7.98
C SER A 54 0.34 -3.17 8.54
N TRP A 55 0.56 -4.45 8.88
CA TRP A 55 -0.45 -5.28 9.53
C TRP A 55 -0.78 -4.80 10.94
N HIS A 56 0.23 -4.40 11.71
CA HIS A 56 0.02 -3.86 13.05
C HIS A 56 -0.73 -2.51 13.01
N ALA A 57 -0.44 -1.64 12.04
CA ALA A 57 -1.15 -0.39 11.84
C ALA A 57 -2.62 -0.63 11.46
N LEU A 58 -2.89 -1.59 10.56
CA LEU A 58 -4.24 -2.01 10.21
C LEU A 58 -5.00 -2.58 11.40
N ASP A 59 -4.36 -3.43 12.21
CA ASP A 59 -4.98 -4.07 13.37
C ASP A 59 -5.21 -3.10 14.53
N VAL A 60 -4.25 -2.21 14.80
CA VAL A 60 -4.41 -1.10 15.75
C VAL A 60 -5.54 -0.19 15.30
N GLN A 61 -5.59 0.21 14.03
CA GLN A 61 -6.72 1.01 13.52
C GLN A 61 -8.04 0.27 13.67
N ARG A 62 -8.10 -1.04 13.36
CA ARG A 62 -9.31 -1.85 13.54
C ARG A 62 -9.79 -1.87 14.99
N ARG A 63 -8.88 -2.02 15.95
CA ARG A 63 -9.20 -2.00 17.39
C ARG A 63 -9.56 -0.59 17.87
N THR A 64 -8.80 0.43 17.49
CA THR A 64 -9.04 1.83 17.85
C THR A 64 -10.35 2.36 17.28
N PHE A 65 -10.86 1.79 16.19
CA PHE A 65 -12.16 2.18 15.62
C PHE A 65 -13.24 1.09 15.78
N SER A 66 -12.98 0.04 16.56
CA SER A 66 -13.94 -1.06 16.79
C SER A 66 -15.24 -0.63 17.49
N HIS A 67 -15.19 0.46 18.26
CA HIS A 67 -16.32 1.07 18.96
C HIS A 67 -16.98 2.19 18.16
N VAL A 68 -16.40 2.55 17.01
CA VAL A 68 -16.96 3.54 16.10
C VAL A 68 -17.85 2.78 15.14
N SER A 69 -19.17 2.98 15.24
CA SER A 69 -20.11 2.43 14.25
C SER A 69 -19.69 2.91 12.85
N SER A 70 -20.01 2.13 11.82
CA SER A 70 -19.76 2.53 10.43
C SER A 70 -20.31 3.93 10.15
N GLU A 71 -21.48 4.25 10.69
CA GLU A 71 -22.13 5.55 10.64
C GLU A 71 -21.40 6.67 11.42
N GLY A 72 -20.83 6.37 12.59
CA GLY A 72 -20.01 7.30 13.38
C GLY A 72 -18.62 7.55 12.78
N GLY A 73 -18.05 6.56 12.08
CA GLY A 73 -16.78 6.66 11.37
C GLY A 73 -16.95 7.50 10.10
N ARG A 74 -18.06 7.27 9.40
CA ARG A 74 -18.54 8.08 8.27
C ARG A 74 -18.73 9.54 8.66
N SER A 75 -19.48 9.84 9.73
CA SER A 75 -19.72 11.22 10.14
C SER A 75 -18.43 11.95 10.57
N ARG A 76 -17.53 11.28 11.31
CA ARG A 76 -16.22 11.85 11.67
C ARG A 76 -15.34 12.11 10.46
N CYS A 77 -15.29 11.19 9.51
CA CYS A 77 -14.59 11.36 8.24
C CYS A 77 -15.10 12.58 7.47
N MET A 78 -16.42 12.68 7.28
CA MET A 78 -17.04 13.79 6.55
C MET A 78 -16.72 15.15 7.19
N VAL A 79 -16.89 15.26 8.51
CA VAL A 79 -16.74 16.53 9.26
C VAL A 79 -15.28 16.97 9.39
N THR A 80 -14.35 16.05 9.66
CA THR A 80 -12.94 16.42 9.94
C THR A 80 -12.08 16.57 8.69
N THR A 81 -12.45 15.90 7.59
CA THR A 81 -11.60 15.84 6.39
C THR A 81 -12.26 16.43 5.15
N GLY A 82 -13.54 16.81 5.20
CA GLY A 82 -14.27 17.35 4.05
C GLY A 82 -14.48 16.35 2.92
N ILE A 83 -14.26 15.05 3.19
CA ILE A 83 -14.41 14.00 2.19
C ILE A 83 -15.89 13.66 2.03
N ASP A 84 -16.34 13.57 0.77
CA ASP A 84 -17.66 13.02 0.45
C ASP A 84 -17.68 11.51 0.74
N VAL A 85 -18.28 11.16 1.87
CA VAL A 85 -18.43 9.78 2.32
C VAL A 85 -19.36 8.99 1.40
N HIS A 86 -20.38 9.63 0.81
CA HIS A 86 -21.29 8.97 -0.09
C HIS A 86 -20.55 8.49 -1.35
N ALA A 87 -19.62 9.30 -1.86
CA ALA A 87 -18.73 8.90 -2.95
C ALA A 87 -17.87 7.67 -2.58
N ILE A 88 -17.35 7.59 -1.35
CA ILE A 88 -16.59 6.40 -0.89
C ILE A 88 -17.49 5.16 -0.84
N GLU A 89 -18.74 5.30 -0.38
CA GLU A 89 -19.69 4.19 -0.36
C GLU A 89 -20.03 3.67 -1.75
N LEU A 90 -20.24 4.57 -2.71
CA LEU A 90 -20.48 4.21 -4.11
C LEU A 90 -19.29 3.44 -4.69
N VAL A 91 -18.07 3.94 -4.48
CA VAL A 91 -16.83 3.23 -4.85
C VAL A 91 -16.74 1.87 -4.15
N GLY A 92 -17.09 1.81 -2.88
CA GLY A 92 -17.11 0.58 -2.09
C GLY A 92 -18.12 -0.46 -2.62
N ARG A 93 -19.24 -0.05 -3.24
CA ARG A 93 -20.19 -0.99 -3.83
C ARG A 93 -19.65 -1.64 -5.11
N GLU A 94 -18.84 -0.93 -5.88
CA GLU A 94 -18.23 -1.45 -7.12
C GLU A 94 -17.09 -2.44 -6.87
N VAL A 95 -16.37 -2.28 -5.76
CA VAL A 95 -15.28 -3.17 -5.38
C VAL A 95 -15.81 -4.22 -4.39
N PRO A 96 -15.84 -5.52 -4.74
CA PRO A 96 -16.30 -6.55 -3.82
C PRO A 96 -15.49 -6.58 -2.52
N SER A 97 -16.13 -6.89 -1.39
CA SER A 97 -15.55 -6.74 -0.05
C SER A 97 -14.28 -7.57 0.20
N ARG A 98 -14.09 -8.68 -0.51
CA ARG A 98 -12.92 -9.57 -0.38
C ARG A 98 -11.86 -9.38 -1.46
N GLU A 99 -12.08 -8.42 -2.36
CA GLU A 99 -11.16 -8.18 -3.47
C GLU A 99 -10.03 -7.24 -3.08
N ARG A 100 -8.93 -7.38 -3.81
CA ARG A 100 -7.83 -6.43 -3.74
C ARG A 100 -8.21 -5.20 -4.54
N TYR A 101 -7.66 -4.04 -4.17
CA TYR A 101 -7.82 -2.83 -4.96
C TYR A 101 -6.56 -1.96 -4.94
N TYR A 102 -6.30 -1.28 -6.04
CA TYR A 102 -5.27 -0.27 -6.13
C TYR A 102 -5.94 1.10 -6.05
N PHE A 103 -5.36 2.00 -5.27
CA PHE A 103 -5.94 3.32 -5.03
C PHE A 103 -5.01 4.38 -5.60
N GLN A 104 -5.50 5.10 -6.61
CA GLN A 104 -4.78 6.16 -7.31
C GLN A 104 -5.45 7.52 -7.03
N PRO A 105 -4.89 8.32 -6.12
CA PRO A 105 -5.37 9.68 -5.92
C PRO A 105 -4.87 10.60 -7.05
N GLY A 106 -5.71 11.51 -7.53
CA GLY A 106 -5.31 12.55 -8.50
C GLY A 106 -4.69 13.79 -7.86
N TYR A 107 -4.73 13.90 -6.52
CA TYR A 107 -4.00 14.92 -5.74
C TYR A 107 -3.51 14.34 -4.41
N PRO A 108 -2.49 14.95 -3.77
CA PRO A 108 -1.99 14.48 -2.48
C PRO A 108 -3.10 14.52 -1.42
N LEU A 109 -3.49 13.36 -0.89
CA LEU A 109 -4.61 13.26 0.07
C LEU A 109 -4.24 13.58 1.52
N GLY A 110 -2.95 13.77 1.85
CA GLY A 110 -2.52 14.01 3.22
C GLY A 110 -3.11 13.00 4.22
N HIS A 111 -3.66 13.49 5.33
CA HIS A 111 -4.31 12.65 6.36
C HIS A 111 -5.68 12.09 5.92
N GLN A 112 -6.28 12.63 4.86
CA GLN A 112 -7.58 12.23 4.33
C GLN A 112 -7.52 10.82 3.69
N GLY A 113 -6.35 10.42 3.19
CA GLY A 113 -6.15 9.11 2.58
C GLY A 113 -6.40 7.95 3.55
N LEU A 114 -6.13 8.13 4.84
CA LEU A 114 -6.40 7.11 5.86
C LEU A 114 -7.90 6.86 6.04
N CYS A 115 -8.71 7.92 6.03
CA CYS A 115 -10.16 7.82 6.13
C CYS A 115 -10.77 7.03 4.95
N ILE A 116 -10.37 7.35 3.72
CA ILE A 116 -10.87 6.66 2.52
C ILE A 116 -10.51 5.16 2.57
N ARG A 117 -9.27 4.85 2.94
CA ARG A 117 -8.79 3.45 3.07
C ARG A 117 -9.57 2.69 4.13
N PHE A 118 -9.86 3.34 5.26
CA PHE A 118 -10.62 2.74 6.35
C PHE A 118 -12.06 2.43 5.94
N LEU A 119 -12.71 3.34 5.22
CA LEU A 119 -14.08 3.16 4.73
C LEU A 119 -14.19 2.12 3.61
N LEU A 120 -13.08 1.77 2.95
CA LEU A 120 -13.02 0.68 1.98
C LEU A 120 -12.73 -0.70 2.62
N LEU A 121 -12.57 -0.81 3.94
CA LEU A 121 -12.52 -2.11 4.61
C LEU A 121 -13.80 -2.93 4.32
N PRO A 122 -13.72 -4.28 4.19
CA PRO A 122 -12.58 -5.16 4.46
C PRO A 122 -11.65 -5.41 3.25
N ARG A 123 -11.69 -4.57 2.21
CA ARG A 123 -10.90 -4.74 0.98
C ARG A 123 -9.42 -4.54 1.26
N LEU A 124 -8.57 -5.31 0.57
CA LEU A 124 -7.12 -5.20 0.74
C LEU A 124 -6.54 -4.24 -0.31
N GLN A 125 -5.96 -3.13 0.13
CA GLN A 125 -5.24 -2.27 -0.79
C GLN A 125 -3.88 -2.87 -1.18
N VAL A 126 -3.56 -2.83 -2.46
CA VAL A 126 -2.25 -3.20 -3.01
C VAL A 126 -1.44 -1.97 -3.40
N ALA A 127 -0.11 -2.12 -3.41
CA ALA A 127 0.82 -1.02 -3.69
C ALA A 127 0.96 -0.70 -5.19
N THR A 128 0.64 -1.66 -6.06
CA THR A 128 0.83 -1.54 -7.51
C THR A 128 -0.42 -2.01 -8.25
N PRO A 129 -0.75 -1.41 -9.41
CA PRO A 129 -1.97 -1.75 -10.16
C PRO A 129 -1.96 -3.17 -10.74
N GLU A 130 -0.79 -3.80 -10.90
CA GLU A 130 -0.66 -5.16 -11.44
C GLU A 130 -1.12 -6.25 -10.45
N GLN A 131 -1.28 -5.91 -9.16
CA GLN A 131 -1.65 -6.86 -8.11
C GLN A 131 -3.17 -7.01 -7.91
N THR A 132 -3.98 -6.40 -8.78
CA THR A 132 -5.43 -6.28 -8.60
C THR A 132 -6.17 -6.16 -9.93
N HIS A 133 -7.44 -6.56 -9.93
CA HIS A 133 -8.38 -6.28 -11.01
C HIS A 133 -9.18 -4.99 -10.78
N TYR A 134 -9.10 -4.36 -9.61
CA TYR A 134 -9.86 -3.15 -9.27
C TYR A 134 -8.93 -1.97 -9.06
N LEU A 135 -9.07 -0.95 -9.92
CA LEU A 135 -8.36 0.32 -9.81
C LEU A 135 -9.36 1.41 -9.40
N VAL A 136 -9.11 2.07 -8.28
CA VAL A 136 -9.92 3.16 -7.74
C VAL A 136 -9.21 4.47 -7.99
N PHE A 137 -9.82 5.34 -8.78
CA PHE A 137 -9.34 6.68 -9.06
C PHE A 137 -10.12 7.69 -8.22
N TRP A 138 -9.39 8.54 -7.50
CA TRP A 138 -9.99 9.50 -6.57
C TRP A 138 -9.51 10.92 -6.82
N GLY A 139 -10.43 11.85 -7.07
CA GLY A 139 -10.14 13.26 -7.23
C GLY A 139 -9.48 13.57 -8.56
N ALA A 140 -10.29 13.75 -9.61
CA ALA A 140 -9.89 14.00 -11.00
C ALA A 140 -9.22 12.80 -11.72
N PRO A 141 -10.00 11.73 -12.05
CA PRO A 141 -9.50 10.59 -12.79
C PRO A 141 -8.98 10.99 -14.19
N PRO A 142 -7.76 10.59 -14.57
CA PRO A 142 -7.15 10.96 -15.85
C PRO A 142 -7.88 10.29 -17.02
N ARG A 143 -8.60 11.09 -17.83
CA ARG A 143 -9.44 10.62 -18.94
C ARG A 143 -8.67 9.71 -19.91
N ALA A 144 -7.47 10.12 -20.32
CA ALA A 144 -6.64 9.34 -21.24
C ALA A 144 -6.30 7.94 -20.70
N GLN A 145 -6.04 7.82 -19.40
CA GLN A 145 -5.75 6.53 -18.75
C GLN A 145 -7.01 5.66 -18.70
N LEU A 146 -8.16 6.23 -18.36
CA LEU A 146 -9.44 5.50 -18.36
C LEU A 146 -9.80 4.98 -19.76
N ASP A 147 -9.58 5.79 -20.80
CA ASP A 147 -9.84 5.39 -22.18
C ASP A 147 -8.87 4.31 -22.66
N GLN A 148 -7.62 4.34 -22.20
CA GLN A 148 -6.66 3.25 -22.42
C GLN A 148 -7.10 1.95 -21.75
N LEU A 149 -7.57 2.01 -20.50
CA LEU A 149 -8.08 0.85 -19.77
C LEU A 149 -9.32 0.27 -20.46
N ARG A 150 -10.25 1.13 -20.89
CA ARG A 150 -11.45 0.69 -21.63
C ARG A 150 -11.08 -0.04 -22.92
N ARG A 151 -10.11 0.46 -23.68
CA ARG A 151 -9.59 -0.21 -24.90
C ARG A 151 -8.97 -1.57 -24.61
N ARG A 152 -8.47 -1.80 -23.40
CA ARG A 152 -7.95 -3.08 -22.92
C ARG A 152 -9.02 -4.00 -22.33
N GLY A 153 -10.30 -3.64 -22.47
CA GLY A 153 -11.43 -4.45 -21.99
C GLY A 153 -11.85 -4.16 -20.56
N ALA A 154 -11.32 -3.11 -19.91
CA ALA A 154 -11.75 -2.76 -18.56
C ALA A 154 -13.17 -2.18 -18.55
N VAL A 155 -13.96 -2.58 -17.55
CA VAL A 155 -15.27 -1.99 -17.24
C VAL A 155 -15.05 -0.77 -16.35
N ILE A 156 -15.53 0.40 -16.77
CA ILE A 156 -15.32 1.66 -16.07
C ILE A 156 -16.64 2.18 -15.50
N SER A 157 -16.74 2.24 -14.18
CA SER A 157 -17.84 2.89 -13.45
C SER A 157 -17.39 4.28 -13.01
N ARG A 158 -18.14 5.34 -13.35
CA ARG A 158 -17.82 6.73 -12.98
C ARG A 158 -18.89 7.29 -12.04
N PHE A 159 -18.45 8.04 -11.04
CA PHE A 159 -19.33 8.74 -10.10
C PHE A 159 -18.97 10.22 -10.13
N GLY A 160 -19.83 11.01 -10.79
CA GLY A 160 -19.53 12.42 -11.05
C GLY A 160 -18.25 12.64 -11.88
N PHE A 161 -17.63 13.80 -11.68
CA PHE A 161 -16.38 14.15 -12.37
C PHE A 161 -15.13 13.66 -11.65
N ASP A 162 -15.26 13.32 -10.37
CA ASP A 162 -14.13 13.21 -9.46
C ASP A 162 -13.75 11.76 -9.12
N TYR A 163 -14.58 10.77 -9.45
CA TYR A 163 -14.34 9.38 -9.03
C TYR A 163 -14.57 8.39 -10.17
N ALA A 164 -13.73 7.36 -10.22
CA ALA A 164 -13.93 6.24 -11.12
C ALA A 164 -13.39 4.93 -10.53
N VAL A 165 -14.05 3.83 -10.86
CA VAL A 165 -13.56 2.47 -10.60
C VAL A 165 -13.38 1.79 -11.95
N ALA A 166 -12.19 1.25 -12.18
CA ALA A 166 -11.90 0.43 -13.36
C ALA A 166 -11.72 -1.02 -12.92
N ARG A 167 -12.56 -1.91 -13.46
CA ARG A 167 -12.39 -3.36 -13.34
C ARG A 167 -11.67 -3.88 -14.57
N VAL A 168 -10.43 -4.32 -14.39
CA VAL A 168 -9.54 -4.86 -15.41
C VAL A 168 -9.82 -6.37 -15.55
N PRO A 169 -9.84 -6.95 -16.77
CA PRO A 169 -10.01 -8.38 -16.98
C PRO A 169 -8.93 -9.24 -16.30
#